data_AF-A0A5B2WTR8-F1
#
_entry.id   AF-A0A5B2WTR8-F1
#
_cell.length_a   1.000
_cell.length_b   1.000
_cell.length_c   1.000
_cell.angle_alpha   90.00
_cell.angle_beta   90.00
_cell.angle_gamma   90.00
#
_symmetry.space_group_name_H-M   'P 1'
#
loop_
_entity.id
_entity.type
_entity.pdbx_description
1 polymer ?
#
loop_
_entity_poly.entity_id
_entity_poly.type
_entity_poly.pdbx_seq_one_letter_code
_entity_poly.pdbx_strand_id
1 'polypeptide(L)'
;MTGPGGGGFETDPQQLRNAAAMLDAASAALEVTDAQIQQGAVGSVAFGASGQAETVAEQWMLALSARASEAAELNGATTRLADRLRAAADNYERSDTGNQHLMNTVDPAHS
;
A
#
# COMPACT_ATOMS: atom_id res chain seq x y z
N MET A 1 -8.33 -22.76 37.35
CA MET A 1 -9.36 -23.22 36.41
C MET A 1 -9.43 -22.22 35.27
N THR A 2 -8.80 -22.55 34.16
CA THR A 2 -8.78 -21.76 32.92
C THR A 2 -9.96 -22.20 32.05
N GLY A 3 -10.77 -21.24 31.60
CA GLY A 3 -11.79 -21.42 30.56
C GLY A 3 -11.63 -20.30 29.54
N PRO A 4 -11.19 -20.59 28.29
CA PRO A 4 -10.97 -19.60 27.24
C PRO A 4 -12.19 -19.52 26.32
N GLY A 5 -12.65 -18.30 25.99
CA GLY A 5 -13.74 -18.17 25.04
C GLY A 5 -14.14 -16.72 24.79
N GLY A 6 -13.78 -16.20 23.61
CA GLY A 6 -14.43 -15.03 23.02
C GLY A 6 -13.59 -13.77 22.89
N GLY A 7 -12.25 -13.85 22.81
CA GLY A 7 -11.47 -12.76 22.21
C GLY A 7 -11.68 -12.76 20.70
N GLY A 8 -12.87 -12.36 20.24
CA GLY A 8 -13.10 -12.10 18.82
C GLY A 8 -12.19 -10.94 18.44
N PHE A 9 -11.29 -11.15 17.47
CA PHE A 9 -10.61 -10.05 16.80
C PHE A 9 -11.66 -9.28 16.01
N GLU A 10 -12.39 -8.40 16.69
CA GLU A 10 -13.33 -7.48 16.06
C GLU A 10 -12.48 -6.51 15.24
N THR A 11 -12.35 -6.82 13.95
CA THR A 11 -11.54 -6.02 13.04
C THR A 11 -12.34 -4.76 12.75
N ASP A 12 -11.92 -3.65 13.37
CA ASP A 12 -12.55 -2.35 13.19
C ASP A 12 -12.36 -1.86 11.73
N PRO A 13 -13.45 -1.71 10.95
CA PRO A 13 -13.38 -1.20 9.58
C PRO A 13 -12.68 0.16 9.48
N GLN A 14 -12.83 1.01 10.50
CA GLN A 14 -12.19 2.32 10.51
C GLN A 14 -10.66 2.21 10.64
N GLN A 15 -10.15 1.25 11.43
CA GLN A 15 -8.71 0.99 11.52
C GLN A 15 -8.15 0.51 10.18
N LEU A 16 -8.88 -0.34 9.46
CA LEU A 16 -8.49 -0.79 8.12
C LEU A 16 -8.47 0.37 7.11
N ARG A 17 -9.47 1.26 7.14
CA ARG A 17 -9.52 2.47 6.30
C ARG A 17 -8.36 3.42 6.61
N ASN A 18 -8.03 3.62 7.89
CA ASN A 18 -6.89 4.45 8.30
C ASN A 18 -5.55 3.85 7.82
N ALA A 19 -5.37 2.54 7.96
CA ALA A 19 -4.17 1.86 7.47
C ALA A 19 -4.04 1.96 5.93
N ALA A 20 -5.15 1.84 5.19
CA ALA A 20 -5.15 2.07 3.74
C ALA A 20 -4.71 3.50 3.38
N ALA A 21 -5.20 4.52 4.10
CA ALA A 21 -4.81 5.92 3.88
C ALA A 21 -3.32 6.17 4.17
N MET A 22 -2.74 5.49 5.16
CA MET A 22 -1.29 5.55 5.40
C MET A 22 -0.49 4.95 4.24
N LEU A 23 -0.97 3.85 3.65
CA LEU A 23 -0.35 3.25 2.47
C LEU A 23 -0.48 4.14 1.23
N ASP A 24 -1.59 4.84 1.06
CA ASP A 24 -1.76 5.82 -0.03
C ASP A 24 -0.74 6.96 0.09
N ALA A 25 -0.53 7.48 1.30
CA ALA A 25 0.51 8.49 1.54
C ALA A 25 1.91 7.95 1.25
N ALA A 26 2.18 6.68 1.56
CA ALA A 26 3.45 6.03 1.22
C ALA A 26 3.62 5.85 -0.30
N SER A 27 2.56 5.45 -1.03
CA SER A 27 2.55 5.39 -2.50
C SER A 27 2.88 6.74 -3.12
N ALA A 28 2.26 7.82 -2.65
CA ALA A 28 2.55 9.16 -3.14
C ALA A 28 4.02 9.58 -2.91
N ALA A 29 4.61 9.20 -1.76
CA ALA A 29 6.03 9.44 -1.50
C ALA A 29 6.95 8.62 -2.43
N LEU A 30 6.54 7.41 -2.81
CA LEU A 30 7.27 6.58 -3.77
C LEU A 30 7.21 7.15 -5.18
N GLU A 31 6.08 7.73 -5.60
CA GLU A 31 5.97 8.44 -6.89
C GLU A 31 6.92 9.64 -6.96
N VAL A 32 7.04 10.41 -5.87
CA VAL A 32 8.02 11.50 -5.78
C VAL A 32 9.46 10.96 -5.88
N THR A 33 9.73 9.83 -5.25
CA THR A 33 11.04 9.17 -5.31
C THR A 33 11.37 8.72 -6.73
N ASP A 34 10.42 8.11 -7.43
CA ASP A 34 10.59 7.70 -8.84
C ASP A 34 10.86 8.92 -9.73
N ALA A 35 10.12 10.01 -9.56
CA ALA A 35 10.36 11.26 -10.29
C ALA A 35 11.79 11.81 -10.04
N GLN A 36 12.31 11.69 -8.82
CA GLN A 36 13.69 12.08 -8.50
C GLN A 36 14.74 11.16 -9.15
N ILE A 37 14.48 9.85 -9.21
CA ILE A 37 15.35 8.89 -9.91
C ILE A 37 15.43 9.23 -11.39
N GLN A 38 14.30 9.54 -12.03
CA GLN A 38 14.27 9.97 -13.44
C GLN A 38 15.01 11.29 -13.67
N GLN A 39 14.93 12.24 -12.73
CA GLN A 39 15.72 13.47 -12.77
C GLN A 39 17.23 13.22 -12.56
N GLY A 40 17.60 12.20 -11.80
CA GLY A 40 19.00 11.76 -11.63
C GLY A 40 19.59 11.11 -12.88
N ALA A 41 18.76 10.72 -13.85
CA ALA A 41 19.17 10.16 -15.14
C ALA A 41 19.71 11.21 -16.14
N VAL A 42 19.80 12.49 -15.74
CA VAL A 42 20.26 13.57 -16.62
C VAL A 42 21.77 13.47 -16.88
N GLY A 43 22.10 12.76 -17.97
CA GLY A 43 23.17 13.05 -18.92
C GLY A 43 24.58 12.53 -18.62
N SER A 44 25.10 11.66 -19.50
CA SER A 44 26.53 11.28 -19.60
C SER A 44 27.48 12.49 -19.66
N VAL A 45 26.97 13.66 -20.09
CA VAL A 45 27.68 14.95 -20.10
C VAL A 45 28.21 15.35 -18.71
N ALA A 46 27.55 14.93 -17.62
CA ALA A 46 27.99 15.24 -16.26
C ALA A 46 29.27 14.47 -15.85
N PHE A 47 29.54 13.32 -16.47
CA PHE A 47 30.70 12.50 -16.15
C PHE A 47 31.95 12.86 -16.96
N GLY A 48 31.77 13.52 -18.12
CA GLY A 48 32.83 13.84 -19.07
C GLY A 48 32.95 12.83 -20.22
N ALA A 49 33.85 13.09 -21.16
CA ALA A 49 33.97 12.35 -22.43
C ALA A 49 35.13 11.33 -22.48
N SER A 50 35.75 11.00 -21.35
CA SER A 50 36.76 9.94 -21.32
C SER A 50 36.06 8.57 -21.33
N GLY A 51 36.72 7.52 -21.84
CA GLY A 51 36.14 6.17 -21.80
C GLY A 51 35.86 5.66 -20.38
N GLN A 52 36.61 6.15 -19.39
CA GLN A 52 36.32 5.88 -17.96
C GLN A 52 35.05 6.60 -17.51
N ALA A 53 34.83 7.84 -17.94
CA ALA A 53 33.60 8.58 -17.66
C ALA A 53 32.37 7.93 -18.32
N GLU A 54 32.51 7.43 -19.54
CA GLU A 54 31.46 6.67 -20.23
C GLU A 54 31.09 5.40 -19.46
N THR A 55 32.11 4.64 -19.02
CA THR A 55 31.88 3.43 -18.20
C THR A 55 31.16 3.77 -16.90
N VAL A 56 31.53 4.85 -16.22
CA VAL A 56 30.86 5.29 -14.99
C VAL A 56 29.42 5.74 -15.28
N ALA A 57 29.20 6.47 -16.37
CA ALA A 57 27.87 6.88 -16.79
C ALA A 57 26.96 5.68 -17.08
N GLU A 58 27.48 4.64 -17.75
CA GLU A 58 26.76 3.39 -18.01
C GLU A 58 26.37 2.67 -16.70
N GLN A 59 27.32 2.51 -15.77
CA GLN A 59 27.05 1.88 -14.47
C GLN A 59 26.04 2.69 -13.65
N TRP A 60 26.11 4.03 -13.71
CA TRP A 60 25.13 4.91 -13.08
C TRP A 60 23.72 4.71 -13.66
N MET A 61 23.59 4.66 -14.99
CA MET A 61 22.30 4.39 -15.64
C MET A 61 21.73 3.02 -15.28
N LEU A 62 22.57 1.98 -15.18
CA LEU A 62 22.15 0.65 -14.72
C LEU A 62 21.66 0.67 -13.26
N ALA A 63 22.36 1.41 -12.39
CA ALA A 63 21.94 1.54 -11.00
C ALA A 63 20.61 2.29 -10.87
N LEU A 64 20.41 3.36 -11.64
CA LEU A 64 19.15 4.11 -11.66
C LEU A 64 17.98 3.27 -12.17
N SER A 65 18.18 2.49 -13.24
CA SER A 65 17.12 1.63 -13.78
C SER A 65 16.71 0.54 -12.79
N ALA A 66 17.67 -0.07 -12.08
CA ALA A 66 17.39 -1.02 -11.01
C ALA A 66 16.57 -0.37 -9.88
N ARG A 67 16.96 0.84 -9.44
CA ARG A 67 16.21 1.57 -8.40
C ARG A 67 14.80 1.98 -8.83
N ALA A 68 14.62 2.39 -10.09
CA ALA A 68 13.30 2.68 -10.63
C ALA A 68 12.40 1.44 -10.61
N SER A 69 12.93 0.27 -11.01
CA SER A 69 12.20 -1.00 -10.96
C SER A 69 11.79 -1.38 -9.53
N GLU A 70 12.72 -1.30 -8.57
CA GLU A 70 12.44 -1.60 -7.16
C GLU A 70 11.37 -0.65 -6.57
N ALA A 71 11.46 0.65 -6.89
CA ALA A 71 10.48 1.64 -6.45
C ALA A 71 9.09 1.36 -7.04
N ALA A 72 9.01 1.01 -8.32
CA ALA A 72 7.76 0.66 -8.99
C ALA A 72 7.12 -0.61 -8.41
N GLU A 73 7.93 -1.64 -8.12
CA GLU A 73 7.46 -2.88 -7.47
C GLU A 73 6.90 -2.61 -6.07
N LEU A 74 7.63 -1.83 -5.27
CA LEU A 74 7.20 -1.44 -3.93
C LEU A 74 5.93 -0.61 -3.96
N ASN A 75 5.82 0.34 -4.90
CA ASN A 75 4.62 1.15 -5.08
C ASN A 75 3.41 0.26 -5.42
N GLY A 76 3.56 -0.63 -6.41
CA GLY A 76 2.51 -1.57 -6.79
C GLY A 76 2.10 -2.52 -5.66
N ALA A 77 3.03 -2.97 -4.83
CA ALA A 77 2.72 -3.78 -3.64
C ALA A 77 1.93 -2.97 -2.59
N THR A 78 2.33 -1.72 -2.38
CA THR A 78 1.72 -0.77 -1.43
C THR A 78 0.27 -0.47 -1.81
N THR A 79 0.02 -0.11 -3.08
CA THR A 79 -1.33 0.15 -3.59
C THR A 79 -2.23 -1.08 -3.49
N ARG A 80 -1.72 -2.27 -3.88
CA ARG A 80 -2.49 -3.52 -3.75
C ARG A 80 -2.86 -3.84 -2.31
N LEU A 81 -1.99 -3.54 -1.35
CA LEU A 81 -2.30 -3.74 0.06
C LEU A 81 -3.37 -2.75 0.53
N ALA A 82 -3.28 -1.47 0.14
CA ALA A 82 -4.30 -0.47 0.44
C ALA A 82 -5.68 -0.89 -0.08
N ASP A 83 -5.75 -1.37 -1.33
CA ASP A 83 -7.00 -1.85 -1.95
C ASP A 83 -7.59 -3.05 -1.18
N ARG A 84 -6.74 -4.00 -0.75
CA ARG A 84 -7.18 -5.14 0.06
C ARG A 84 -7.71 -4.72 1.42
N LEU A 85 -7.10 -3.73 2.07
CA LEU A 85 -7.58 -3.21 3.35
C LEU A 85 -8.94 -2.52 3.21
N ARG A 86 -9.15 -1.74 2.14
CA ARG A 86 -10.47 -1.13 1.86
C ARG A 86 -11.53 -2.20 1.59
N ALA A 87 -11.21 -3.20 0.76
CA ALA A 87 -12.12 -4.32 0.48
C ALA A 87 -12.46 -5.11 1.76
N ALA A 88 -11.49 -5.31 2.65
CA ALA A 88 -11.73 -5.93 3.95
C ALA A 88 -12.65 -5.08 4.83
N ALA A 89 -12.42 -3.76 4.91
CA ALA A 89 -13.27 -2.83 5.67
C ALA A 89 -14.73 -2.88 5.19
N ASP A 90 -14.94 -2.78 3.88
CA ASP A 90 -16.28 -2.81 3.28
C ASP A 90 -16.99 -4.16 3.52
N ASN A 91 -16.23 -5.26 3.54
CA ASN A 91 -16.79 -6.58 3.84
C ASN A 91 -17.18 -6.73 5.32
N TYR A 92 -16.40 -6.18 6.24
CA TYR A 92 -16.74 -6.17 7.67
C TYR A 92 -17.99 -5.32 7.94
N GLU A 93 -18.08 -4.11 7.40
CA GLU A 93 -19.27 -3.26 7.55
C GLU A 93 -20.55 -3.91 6.99
N ARG A 94 -20.45 -4.58 5.83
CA ARG A 94 -21.59 -5.31 5.25
C ARG A 94 -22.02 -6.49 6.10
N SER A 95 -21.06 -7.22 6.67
CA SER A 95 -21.34 -8.38 7.53
C SER A 95 -22.00 -7.96 8.83
N ASP A 96 -21.54 -6.86 9.43
CA ASP A 96 -22.12 -6.33 10.66
C ASP A 96 -23.55 -5.80 10.42
N THR A 97 -23.77 -5.04 9.34
CA THR A 97 -25.10 -4.55 8.97
C THR A 97 -26.09 -5.70 8.68
N GLY A 98 -25.62 -6.77 8.03
CA GLY A 98 -26.43 -7.96 7.75
C GLY A 98 -26.84 -8.70 9.03
N ASN A 99 -25.92 -8.82 9.98
CA ASN A 99 -26.20 -9.42 11.29
C ASN A 99 -27.20 -8.56 12.09
N GLN A 100 -27.06 -7.23 12.07
CA GLN A 100 -28.01 -6.32 12.72
C GLN A 100 -29.42 -6.40 12.12
N HIS A 101 -29.54 -6.53 10.80
CA HIS A 101 -30.83 -6.69 10.12
C HIS A 101 -31.52 -8.02 10.45
N LEU A 102 -30.76 -9.12 10.53
CA LEU A 102 -31.29 -10.42 10.97
C LEU A 102 -31.74 -10.38 12.43
N MET A 103 -30.99 -9.73 13.32
CA MET A 103 -31.38 -9.58 14.73
C MET A 103 -32.69 -8.78 14.88
N ASN A 104 -32.85 -7.70 14.11
CA ASN A 104 -34.03 -6.82 14.17
C ASN A 104 -35.28 -7.42 13.50
N THR A 105 -35.12 -8.45 12.65
CA THR A 105 -36.25 -9.14 11.99
C THR A 105 -36.72 -10.39 12.74
N VAL A 106 -35.92 -10.92 13.66
CA VAL A 106 -36.27 -12.06 14.51
C VAL A 106 -37.05 -11.63 15.77
N ASP A 107 -37.18 -10.31 16.03
CA ASP A 107 -37.88 -9.77 17.21
C ASP A 107 -39.21 -9.02 16.89
N PRO A 108 -40.27 -9.66 16.34
CA PRO A 108 -41.59 -9.04 16.23
C PRO A 108 -42.57 -9.46 17.33
N ALA A 109 -42.14 -10.04 18.46
CA ALA A 109 -43.03 -10.77 19.36
C ALA A 109 -43.07 -10.27 20.81
N HIS A 110 -43.20 -8.96 21.05
CA HIS A 110 -43.78 -8.45 22.30
C HIS A 110 -44.53 -7.11 22.07
N SER A 111 -45.76 -7.19 21.60
CA SER A 111 -46.82 -6.18 21.79
C SER A 111 -48.17 -6.87 21.93
#